data_AF-A0A4Q5RT21-F1
#
_entry.id   AF-A0A4Q5RT21-F1
#
_cell.length_a   1.000
_cell.length_b   1.000
_cell.length_c   1.000
_cell.angle_alpha   90.00
_cell.angle_beta   90.00
_cell.angle_gamma   90.00
#
_symmetry.space_group_name_H-M   'P 1'
#
loop_
_entity.id
_entity.type
_entity.pdbx_description
1 polymer ?
#
loop_
_entity_poly.entity_id
_entity_poly.type
_entity_poly.pdbx_seq_one_letter_code
_entity_poly.pdbx_strand_id
1 'polypeptide(L)'
;MTFVDICKWFASISGVIACLMVSLDNGRRVTGWGFALFVASSVAWITGALISGDAPLWSQNLVLFCINCFGVYRYLIRKKAPREHD
;
A
#
# COMPACT_ATOMS: atom_id res chain seq x y z
N MET A 1 14.50 18.99 -8.98
CA MET A 1 13.52 18.29 -8.11
C MET A 1 14.05 18.32 -6.69
N THR A 2 13.22 18.68 -5.72
CA THR A 2 13.55 18.58 -4.30
C THR A 2 13.44 17.14 -3.83
N PHE A 3 13.99 16.83 -2.65
CA PHE A 3 13.81 15.52 -2.01
C PHE A 3 12.32 15.16 -1.84
N VAL A 4 11.50 16.14 -1.43
CA VAL A 4 10.06 15.98 -1.30
C VAL A 4 9.41 15.61 -2.62
N ASP A 5 9.81 16.24 -3.73
CA ASP A 5 9.26 15.93 -5.05
C ASP A 5 9.55 14.49 -5.48
N ILE A 6 10.77 14.01 -5.19
CA ILE A 6 11.17 12.63 -5.47
C ILE A 6 10.28 11.66 -4.67
N CYS A 7 10.06 11.92 -3.38
CA CYS A 7 9.17 11.11 -2.55
C CYS A 7 7.73 11.10 -3.10
N LYS A 8 7.18 12.26 -3.50
CA LYS A 8 5.82 12.38 -4.03
C LYS A 8 5.65 11.65 -5.37
N TRP A 9 6.63 11.76 -6.27
CA TRP A 9 6.62 11.05 -7.55
C TRP A 9 6.76 9.53 -7.36
N PHE A 10 7.68 9.10 -6.50
CA PHE A 10 7.83 7.70 -6.14
C PHE A 10 6.53 7.13 -5.56
N ALA A 11 5.92 7.84 -4.59
CA ALA A 11 4.68 7.43 -3.96
C ALA A 11 3.53 7.32 -4.98
N SER A 12 3.44 8.27 -5.91
CA SER A 12 2.42 8.27 -6.97
C SER A 12 2.58 7.07 -7.92
N ILE A 13 3.78 6.87 -8.47
CA ILE A 13 4.04 5.80 -9.45
C ILE A 13 3.85 4.42 -8.80
N SER A 14 4.42 4.22 -7.62
CA SER A 14 4.26 2.96 -6.88
C SER A 14 2.79 2.69 -6.52
N GLY A 15 2.03 3.72 -6.13
CA GLY A 15 0.60 3.61 -5.86
C GLY A 15 -0.21 3.21 -7.08
N VAL A 16 0.09 3.76 -8.26
CA VAL A 16 -0.58 3.39 -9.52
C VAL A 16 -0.30 1.93 -9.89
N ILE A 17 0.94 1.48 -9.76
CA ILE A 17 1.32 0.08 -10.01
C ILE A 17 0.61 -0.84 -9.00
N ALA A 18 0.56 -0.46 -7.73
CA ALA A 18 -0.13 -1.21 -6.69
C ALA A 18 -1.63 -1.33 -6.96
N CYS A 19 -2.29 -0.23 -7.35
CA CYS A 19 -3.68 -0.22 -7.80
C CYS A 19 -3.90 -1.24 -8.93
N LEU A 20 -3.04 -1.22 -9.94
CA LEU A 20 -3.14 -2.12 -11.08
C LEU A 20 -2.99 -3.59 -10.66
N MET A 21 -2.01 -3.90 -9.79
CA MET A 21 -1.81 -5.26 -9.28
C MET A 21 -3.01 -5.77 -8.49
N VAL A 22 -3.61 -4.92 -7.65
CA VAL A 22 -4.80 -5.26 -6.86
C VAL A 22 -6.04 -5.38 -7.75
N SER A 23 -6.23 -4.50 -8.73
CA SER A 23 -7.40 -4.51 -9.63
C SER A 23 -7.39 -5.68 -10.60
N LEU A 24 -6.21 -6.14 -11.02
CA LEU A 24 -6.08 -7.33 -11.87
C LEU A 24 -6.50 -8.61 -11.15
N ASP A 25 -6.48 -8.63 -9.81
CA ASP A 25 -6.81 -9.77 -8.92
C ASP A 25 -6.40 -11.16 -9.48
N ASN A 26 -5.23 -11.24 -10.12
CA ASN A 26 -4.75 -12.43 -10.83
C ASN A 26 -4.22 -13.53 -9.87
N GLY A 27 -4.80 -13.60 -8.68
CA GLY A 27 -4.47 -14.53 -7.61
C GLY A 27 -4.04 -13.84 -6.31
N ARG A 28 -4.27 -14.56 -5.19
CA ARG A 28 -4.05 -14.05 -3.83
C ARG A 28 -2.66 -13.46 -3.59
N ARG A 29 -1.62 -14.02 -4.22
CA ARG A 29 -0.24 -13.54 -4.04
C ARG A 29 0.00 -12.20 -4.73
N VAL A 30 -0.51 -12.00 -5.95
CA VAL A 30 -0.35 -10.74 -6.70
C VAL A 30 -1.07 -9.60 -5.97
N THR A 31 -2.32 -9.84 -5.55
CA THR A 31 -3.10 -8.90 -4.75
C THR A 31 -2.42 -8.56 -3.43
N GLY A 32 -1.85 -9.56 -2.75
CA GLY A 32 -1.07 -9.35 -1.52
C GLY A 32 0.19 -8.50 -1.74
N TRP A 33 0.94 -8.73 -2.82
CA TRP A 33 2.11 -7.92 -3.17
C TRP A 33 1.72 -6.50 -3.60
N GLY A 34 0.54 -6.32 -4.22
CA GLY A 34 -0.02 -5.00 -4.50
C GLY A 34 -0.26 -4.20 -3.20
N PHE A 35 -0.83 -4.84 -2.16
CA PHE A 35 -0.92 -4.23 -0.84
C PHE A 35 0.44 -3.90 -0.23
N ALA A 36 1.46 -4.74 -0.40
CA ALA A 36 2.81 -4.46 0.09
C ALA A 36 3.43 -3.23 -0.61
N LEU A 37 3.17 -3.06 -1.91
CA LEU A 37 3.61 -1.88 -2.64
C LEU A 37 2.85 -0.62 -2.21
N PHE A 38 1.56 -0.73 -1.88
CA PHE A 38 0.83 0.38 -1.26
C PHE A 38 1.41 0.78 0.11
N VAL A 39 1.87 -0.17 0.93
CA VAL A 39 2.56 0.14 2.19
C VAL A 39 3.79 1.02 1.93
N ALA A 40 4.62 0.65 0.96
CA ALA A 40 5.80 1.44 0.59
C ALA A 40 5.43 2.83 0.06
N SER A 41 4.38 2.92 -0.76
CA SER A 41 3.83 4.19 -1.26
C SER A 41 3.35 5.10 -0.13
N SER A 42 2.60 4.56 0.84
CA SER A 42 2.11 5.33 1.99
C SER A 42 3.25 5.89 2.86
N VAL A 43 4.34 5.14 3.06
CA VAL A 43 5.52 5.65 3.79
C VAL A 43 6.15 6.85 3.08
N ALA A 44 6.26 6.79 1.76
CA ALA A 44 6.79 7.90 0.96
C ALA A 44 5.86 9.13 1.00
N TRP A 45 4.55 8.93 0.92
CA TRP A 45 3.57 10.02 1.09
C TRP A 45 3.62 10.66 2.48
N ILE A 46 3.68 9.84 3.54
CA ILE A 46 3.81 10.33 4.92
C ILE A 46 5.09 11.16 5.07
N THR A 47 6.22 10.65 4.58
CA THR A 47 7.53 11.33 4.68
C THR A 47 7.50 12.68 3.94
N GLY A 48 7.00 12.71 2.70
CA GLY A 48 6.91 13.95 1.92
C GLY A 48 5.92 14.95 2.53
N ALA A 49 4.81 14.48 3.09
CA ALA A 49 3.78 15.30 3.72
C ALA A 49 4.25 15.91 5.06
N LEU A 50 4.97 15.14 5.89
CA LEU A 50 5.54 15.64 7.13
C LEU A 50 6.55 16.77 6.89
N ILE A 51 7.42 16.62 5.87
CA ILE A 51 8.39 17.67 5.50
C ILE A 51 7.69 18.91 4.94
N SER A 52 6.57 18.72 4.21
CA SER A 52 5.81 19.82 3.60
C SER A 52 4.82 20.49 4.57
N GLY A 53 4.64 19.95 5.79
CA GLY A 53 3.63 20.42 6.74
C GLY A 53 2.17 20.09 6.34
N ASP A 54 1.96 19.10 5.48
CA ASP A 54 0.65 18.78 4.91
C ASP A 54 -0.12 17.78 5.79
N ALA A 55 -0.84 18.33 6.77
CA ALA A 55 -1.51 17.53 7.79
C ALA A 55 -2.57 16.54 7.28
N PRO A 56 -3.46 16.94 6.35
CA PRO A 56 -4.41 16.02 5.73
C PRO A 56 -3.73 14.86 5.00
N LEU A 57 -2.62 15.12 4.30
CA LEU A 57 -1.98 14.13 3.45
C LEU A 57 -1.26 13.03 4.25
N TRP A 58 -0.53 13.39 5.32
CA TRP A 58 0.14 12.38 6.15
C TRP A 58 -0.86 11.59 6.98
N SER A 59 -1.90 12.22 7.52
CA SER A 59 -2.90 11.54 8.36
C SER A 59 -3.73 10.54 7.56
N GLN A 60 -4.14 10.89 6.34
CA GLN A 60 -4.81 9.95 5.43
C GLN A 60 -3.91 8.77 5.09
N ASN A 61 -2.65 9.01 4.71
CA ASN A 61 -1.73 7.94 4.34
C ASN A 61 -1.34 7.05 5.52
N LEU A 62 -1.39 7.56 6.75
CA LEU A 62 -1.20 6.76 7.96
C LEU A 62 -2.33 5.73 8.13
N VAL A 63 -3.59 6.14 7.92
CA VAL A 63 -4.73 5.21 7.95
C VAL A 63 -4.62 4.18 6.81
N LEU A 64 -4.29 4.63 5.61
CA LEU A 64 -4.07 3.74 4.46
C LEU A 64 -2.95 2.73 4.72
N PHE A 65 -1.84 3.16 5.33
CA PHE A 65 -0.75 2.27 5.72
C PHE A 65 -1.26 1.11 6.59
N CYS A 66 -2.08 1.39 7.61
CA CYS A 66 -2.68 0.35 8.47
C CYS A 66 -3.57 -0.60 7.67
N ILE A 67 -4.42 -0.08 6.78
CA ILE A 67 -5.31 -0.89 5.92
C ILE A 67 -4.49 -1.77 4.97
N ASN A 68 -3.44 -1.21 4.36
CA ASN A 68 -2.57 -1.93 3.43
C ASN A 68 -1.80 -3.04 4.14
N CYS A 69 -1.28 -2.79 5.35
CA CYS A 69 -0.68 -3.82 6.20
C CYS A 69 -1.68 -4.95 6.51
N PHE A 70 -2.94 -4.63 6.81
CA PHE A 70 -3.98 -5.64 6.99
C PHE A 70 -4.25 -6.43 5.70
N GLY A 71 -4.24 -5.77 4.54
CA GLY A 71 -4.30 -6.40 3.23
C GLY A 71 -3.17 -7.41 3.01
N VAL A 72 -1.92 -7.00 3.26
CA VAL A 72 -0.75 -7.90 3.21
C VAL A 72 -0.98 -9.13 4.09
N TYR A 73 -1.36 -8.93 5.36
CA TYR A 73 -1.63 -10.03 6.28
C TYR A 73 -2.72 -10.99 5.75
N ARG A 74 -3.84 -10.45 5.26
CA ARG A 74 -4.97 -11.25 4.77
C ARG A 74 -4.64 -12.11 3.54
N TYR A 75 -3.81 -11.60 2.65
CA TYR A 75 -3.57 -12.21 1.34
C TYR A 75 -2.28 -13.04 1.28
N LEU A 76 -1.20 -12.59 1.92
CA LEU A 76 0.10 -13.28 1.94
C LEU A 76 0.25 -14.21 3.15
N ILE A 77 -0.18 -13.80 4.34
CA ILE A 77 0.14 -14.50 5.60
C ILE A 77 -0.97 -15.46 6.01
N ARG A 78 -2.23 -15.04 5.95
CA ARG A 78 -3.36 -15.86 6.39
C ARG A 78 -3.60 -17.01 5.42
N LYS A 79 -3.22 -18.23 5.84
CA LYS A 79 -3.61 -19.48 5.18
C LYS A 79 -5.13 -19.67 5.35
N LYS A 80 -5.83 -19.99 4.26
CA LYS A 80 -7.25 -20.37 4.32
C LYS A 80 -7.30 -21.75 4.98
N ALA A 81 -8.11 -21.93 6.03
CA ALA A 81 -8.33 -23.26 6.60
C ALA A 81 -8.81 -24.20 5.48
N PRO A 82 -8.37 -25.47 5.45
CA PRO A 82 -8.98 -26.47 4.59
C PRO A 82 -10.49 -26.43 4.85
N ARG A 83 -11.30 -26.38 3.79
CA ARG A 83 -12.72 -26.63 3.97
C ARG A 83 -12.82 -28.08 4.42
N GLU A 84 -13.27 -28.31 5.65
CA GLU A 84 -13.68 -29.62 6.09
C GLU A 84 -14.80 -30.06 5.14
N HIS A 85 -14.54 -31.14 4.42
CA HIS A 85 -15.49 -31.69 3.46
C HIS A 85 -16.39 -32.60 4.29
N ASP A 86 -17.56 -32.09 4.65
CA ASP A 86 -18.70 -32.90 5.12
C ASP A 86 -19.10 -33.93 4.04
#